data_AF-A0A0F3RDC3-F1
#
_entry.id   AF-A0A0F3RDC3-F1
#
_cell.length_a   1.000
_cell.length_b   1.000
_cell.length_c   1.000
_cell.angle_alpha   90.00
_cell.angle_beta   90.00
_cell.angle_gamma   90.00
#
_symmetry.space_group_name_H-M   'P 1'
#
loop_
_entity.id
_entity.type
_entity.pdbx_description
1 polymer ?
#
loop_
_entity_poly.entity_id
_entity_poly.type
_entity_poly.pdbx_seq_one_letter_code
_entity_poly.pdbx_strand_id
1 'polypeptide(L)'
;MEKRYKEKPDKKIYTAQIMNLLDEYVIAGHITKTEAVNILDDEIFEQFIKRTDITVMDMANQIQDTIKDYIDIDPAFYQKFSTIIDNTIIQHHNKRLSDSDLLNRVKKIRAEFKNDVPSELSTNKTIIAFYRKALSFLQNRKDQNQRENAIQIALDTYDIIKQKIIVHWTKNTSILNEKFN
;
A
#
# COMPACT_ATOMS: atom_id res chain seq x y z
N MET A 1 5.03 26.02 32.66
CA MET A 1 6.26 25.46 32.04
C MET A 1 6.35 24.02 32.52
N GLU A 2 6.45 22.94 31.76
CA GLU A 2 6.77 22.62 30.37
C GLU A 2 5.97 21.36 29.99
N LYS A 3 5.54 21.26 28.73
CA LYS A 3 4.86 20.07 28.19
C LYS A 3 5.88 18.94 28.05
N ARG A 4 5.67 17.84 28.78
CA ARG A 4 6.55 16.67 28.81
C ARG A 4 6.65 16.00 27.43
N TYR A 5 7.91 15.88 27.00
CA TYR A 5 8.50 14.84 26.15
C TYR A 5 7.60 14.21 25.08
N LYS A 6 7.77 14.76 23.87
CA LYS A 6 7.62 14.04 22.61
C LYS A 6 8.30 12.66 22.72
N GLU A 7 7.51 11.60 22.68
CA GLU A 7 8.01 10.28 22.30
C GLU A 7 8.78 10.46 20.99
N LYS A 8 10.09 10.19 21.00
CA LYS A 8 10.87 10.20 19.77
C LYS A 8 10.43 8.96 18.99
N PRO A 9 9.85 9.11 17.79
CA PRO A 9 9.56 7.96 16.96
C PRO A 9 10.83 7.12 16.76
N ASP A 10 10.74 5.81 17.01
CA ASP A 10 11.91 4.91 16.99
C ASP A 10 12.49 4.82 15.57
N LYS A 11 13.60 5.52 15.34
CA LYS A 11 14.25 5.71 14.03
C LYS A 11 14.46 4.40 13.26
N LYS A 12 14.64 3.27 13.97
CA LYS A 12 14.81 1.95 13.36
C LYS A 12 13.57 1.47 12.61
N ILE A 13 12.38 1.69 13.18
CA ILE A 13 11.11 1.26 12.58
C ILE A 13 10.87 2.01 11.26
N TYR A 14 11.09 3.32 11.24
CA TYR A 14 10.93 4.13 10.04
C TYR A 14 11.93 3.76 8.94
N THR A 15 13.16 3.40 9.33
CA THR A 15 14.19 3.00 8.36
C THR A 15 13.79 1.68 7.67
N ALA A 16 13.28 0.70 8.42
CA ALA A 16 12.80 -0.56 7.85
C ALA A 16 11.59 -0.37 6.93
N GLN A 17 10.62 0.45 7.34
CA GLN A 17 9.46 0.78 6.49
C GLN A 17 9.91 1.49 5.20
N ILE A 18 10.79 2.49 5.30
CA ILE A 18 11.35 3.17 4.13
C ILE A 18 12.11 2.17 3.25
N MET A 19 12.88 1.24 3.80
CA MET A 19 13.56 0.19 3.02
C MET A 19 12.56 -0.70 2.27
N ASN A 20 11.46 -1.12 2.88
CA ASN A 20 10.43 -1.90 2.20
C ASN A 20 9.71 -1.10 1.09
N LEU A 21 9.53 0.21 1.28
CA LEU A 21 9.02 1.13 0.26
C LEU A 21 10.03 1.32 -0.89
N LEU A 22 11.33 1.23 -0.60
CA LEU A 22 12.42 1.29 -1.57
C LEU A 22 12.66 -0.04 -2.30
N ASP A 23 12.31 -1.18 -1.68
CA ASP A 23 12.45 -2.50 -2.30
C ASP A 23 11.58 -2.65 -3.56
N GLU A 24 10.44 -1.94 -3.63
CA GLU A 24 9.63 -1.83 -4.87
C GLU A 24 10.44 -1.24 -6.05
N TYR A 25 11.48 -0.44 -5.76
CA TYR A 25 12.35 0.19 -6.75
C TYR A 25 13.64 -0.56 -7.06
N VAL A 26 14.16 -1.35 -6.12
CA VAL A 26 15.43 -2.08 -6.30
C VAL A 26 15.23 -3.39 -7.08
N ILE A 27 14.01 -3.93 -7.09
CA ILE A 27 13.67 -5.14 -7.83
C ILE A 27 13.40 -4.80 -9.31
N ALA A 28 14.44 -4.36 -10.02
CA ALA A 28 14.56 -4.49 -11.48
C ALA A 28 15.16 -5.86 -11.85
N GLY A 29 14.73 -6.90 -11.15
CA GLY A 29 15.26 -8.26 -11.29
C GLY A 29 14.25 -9.27 -10.79
N HIS A 30 13.40 -9.74 -11.72
CA HIS A 30 12.58 -10.94 -11.63
C HIS A 30 12.08 -11.35 -10.24
N ILE A 31 10.85 -10.93 -9.92
CA ILE A 31 9.95 -11.80 -9.17
C ILE A 31 8.63 -11.83 -9.94
N THR A 32 8.50 -12.85 -10.79
CA THR A 32 7.20 -13.34 -11.25
C THR A 32 6.45 -13.88 -10.04
N LYS A 33 5.88 -13.00 -9.21
CA LYS A 33 4.71 -13.35 -8.40
C LYS A 33 3.53 -13.33 -9.38
N THR A 34 3.23 -14.51 -9.89
CA THR A 34 2.06 -14.83 -10.72
C THR A 34 0.86 -13.97 -10.32
N GLU A 35 0.51 -13.04 -11.19
CA GLU A 35 -0.69 -12.19 -11.18
C GLU A 35 -1.12 -11.71 -9.80
N ALA A 36 -0.31 -10.88 -9.15
CA ALA A 36 -0.81 -10.05 -8.06
C ALA A 36 -1.98 -9.22 -8.60
N VAL A 37 -3.20 -9.55 -8.18
CA VAL A 37 -4.40 -8.83 -8.59
C VAL A 37 -4.23 -7.38 -8.16
N ASN A 38 -4.11 -6.47 -9.12
CA ASN A 38 -4.14 -5.05 -8.82
C ASN A 38 -5.58 -4.67 -8.48
N ILE A 39 -5.95 -4.81 -7.21
CA ILE A 39 -7.31 -4.52 -6.72
C ILE A 39 -7.67 -3.02 -6.82
N LEU A 40 -6.70 -2.13 -7.07
CA LEU A 40 -6.93 -0.69 -7.26
C LEU A 40 -7.32 -0.35 -8.70
N ASP A 41 -6.87 -1.16 -9.65
CA ASP A 41 -7.17 -0.97 -11.07
C ASP A 41 -8.57 -1.53 -11.38
N ASP A 42 -9.42 -0.73 -12.02
CA ASP A 42 -10.78 -1.13 -12.36
C ASP A 42 -10.82 -2.22 -13.42
N GLU A 43 -10.01 -2.10 -14.45
CA GLU A 43 -10.05 -3.01 -15.58
C GLU A 43 -9.49 -4.37 -15.17
N ILE A 44 -8.35 -4.39 -14.48
CA ILE A 44 -7.73 -5.61 -13.98
C ILE A 44 -8.66 -6.30 -12.98
N PHE A 45 -9.29 -5.55 -12.07
CA PHE A 45 -10.21 -6.14 -11.11
C PHE A 45 -11.48 -6.69 -11.78
N GLU A 46 -12.05 -5.99 -12.75
CA GLU A 46 -13.23 -6.46 -13.48
C GLU A 46 -12.94 -7.73 -14.30
N GLN A 47 -11.75 -7.82 -14.89
CA GLN A 47 -11.29 -9.05 -15.54
C GLN A 47 -11.12 -10.17 -14.52
N PHE A 48 -10.51 -9.88 -13.38
CA PHE A 48 -10.29 -10.83 -12.30
C PHE A 48 -11.60 -11.44 -11.76
N ILE A 49 -12.63 -10.62 -11.51
CA ILE A 49 -13.90 -11.13 -10.99
C ILE A 49 -14.74 -11.91 -12.01
N LYS A 50 -14.43 -11.77 -13.31
CA LYS A 50 -15.10 -12.49 -14.41
C LYS A 50 -14.44 -13.83 -14.73
N ARG A 51 -13.29 -14.12 -14.11
CA ARG A 51 -12.61 -15.41 -14.22
C ARG A 51 -13.54 -16.53 -13.77
N THR A 52 -13.66 -17.55 -14.61
CA THR A 52 -14.45 -18.76 -14.33
C THR A 52 -13.56 -19.95 -13.96
N ASP A 53 -12.24 -19.79 -14.06
CA ASP A 53 -11.22 -20.79 -13.74
C ASP A 53 -10.87 -20.85 -12.25
N ILE A 54 -11.36 -19.91 -11.44
CA ILE A 54 -11.15 -19.84 -9.98
C ILE A 54 -12.47 -19.76 -9.22
N THR A 55 -12.49 -20.26 -7.99
CA THR A 55 -13.67 -20.13 -7.13
C THR A 55 -13.76 -18.73 -6.50
N VAL A 56 -14.94 -18.34 -6.03
CA VAL A 56 -15.12 -17.08 -5.27
C VAL A 56 -14.29 -17.07 -3.98
N MET A 57 -14.07 -18.24 -3.38
CA MET A 57 -13.21 -18.39 -2.22
C MET A 57 -11.74 -18.12 -2.58
N ASP A 58 -11.24 -18.69 -3.67
CA ASP A 58 -9.88 -18.43 -4.16
C ASP A 58 -9.69 -16.95 -4.49
N MET A 59 -10.71 -16.32 -5.07
CA MET A 59 -10.74 -14.89 -5.36
C MET A 59 -10.58 -14.05 -4.09
N ALA A 60 -11.34 -14.39 -3.03
CA ALA A 60 -11.25 -13.72 -1.73
C ALA A 60 -9.86 -13.90 -1.10
N ASN A 61 -9.29 -15.11 -1.19
CA ASN A 61 -7.94 -15.41 -0.68
C ASN A 61 -6.86 -14.62 -1.42
N GLN A 62 -6.92 -14.53 -2.76
CA GLN A 62 -5.95 -13.74 -3.52
C GLN A 62 -6.03 -12.24 -3.18
N ILE A 63 -7.23 -11.71 -2.93
CA ILE A 63 -7.40 -10.32 -2.47
C ILE A 63 -6.84 -10.13 -1.06
N GLN A 64 -7.05 -11.11 -0.17
CA GLN A 64 -6.44 -11.12 1.16
C GLN A 64 -4.90 -11.08 1.05
N ASP A 65 -4.32 -11.83 0.13
CA ASP A 65 -2.87 -11.82 -0.13
C ASP A 65 -2.39 -10.48 -0.69
N THR A 66 -3.13 -9.86 -1.61
CA THR A 66 -2.83 -8.49 -2.07
C THR A 66 -2.85 -7.49 -0.92
N ILE A 67 -3.77 -7.63 0.04
CA ILE A 67 -3.83 -6.77 1.24
C ILE A 67 -2.62 -7.04 2.15
N LYS A 68 -2.17 -8.29 2.31
CA LYS A 68 -0.99 -8.65 3.12
C LYS A 68 0.28 -7.97 2.64
N ASP A 69 0.43 -7.72 1.34
CA ASP A 69 1.59 -6.98 0.82
C ASP A 69 1.71 -5.56 1.42
N TYR A 70 0.62 -5.00 1.97
CA TYR A 70 0.66 -3.69 2.63
C TYR A 70 1.06 -3.76 4.10
N ILE A 71 1.32 -4.94 4.68
CA ILE A 71 1.65 -5.08 6.11
C ILE A 71 2.82 -4.19 6.52
N ASP A 72 3.86 -4.16 5.68
CA ASP A 72 5.08 -3.40 5.95
C ASP A 72 4.99 -1.96 5.45
N ILE A 73 4.22 -1.73 4.38
CA ILE A 73 4.09 -0.46 3.66
C ILE A 73 3.14 0.48 4.40
N ASP A 74 1.98 -0.03 4.82
CA ASP A 74 0.92 0.72 5.52
C ASP A 74 0.23 -0.20 6.55
N PRO A 75 0.82 -0.37 7.75
CA PRO A 75 0.28 -1.28 8.77
C PRO A 75 -1.13 -0.94 9.22
N ALA A 76 -1.46 0.37 9.29
CA ALA A 76 -2.78 0.83 9.71
C ALA A 76 -3.85 0.45 8.68
N PHE A 77 -3.53 0.59 7.41
CA PHE A 77 -4.37 0.10 6.33
C PHE A 77 -4.51 -1.42 6.36
N TYR A 78 -3.38 -2.15 6.42
CA TYR A 78 -3.39 -3.60 6.49
C TYR A 78 -4.32 -4.09 7.60
N GLN A 79 -4.20 -3.53 8.81
CA GLN A 79 -5.02 -3.92 9.95
C GLN A 79 -6.52 -3.69 9.72
N LYS A 80 -6.89 -2.54 9.13
CA LYS A 80 -8.29 -2.21 8.83
C LYS A 80 -8.90 -3.23 7.87
N PHE A 81 -8.22 -3.52 6.75
CA PHE A 81 -8.82 -4.30 5.66
C PHE A 81 -8.62 -5.80 5.81
N SER A 82 -7.48 -6.27 6.35
CA SER A 82 -7.23 -7.70 6.66
C SER A 82 -8.32 -8.25 7.58
N THR A 83 -8.65 -7.52 8.65
CA THR A 83 -9.70 -7.93 9.59
C THR A 83 -11.07 -8.09 8.91
N ILE A 84 -11.42 -7.21 7.99
CA ILE A 84 -12.73 -7.24 7.31
C ILE A 84 -12.79 -8.41 6.33
N ILE A 85 -11.73 -8.63 5.53
CA ILE A 85 -11.68 -9.73 4.57
C ILE A 85 -11.61 -11.08 5.29
N ASP A 86 -10.83 -11.22 6.36
CA ASP A 86 -10.72 -12.43 7.16
C ASP A 86 -12.06 -12.83 7.78
N ASN A 87 -12.74 -11.87 8.40
CA ASN A 87 -14.08 -12.10 8.96
C ASN A 87 -15.10 -12.49 7.88
N THR A 88 -14.95 -11.95 6.67
CA THR A 88 -15.82 -12.29 5.53
C THR A 88 -15.57 -13.71 5.06
N ILE A 89 -14.30 -14.12 4.91
CA ILE A 89 -13.88 -15.47 4.56
C ILE A 89 -14.35 -16.48 5.61
N ILE A 90 -14.18 -16.18 6.91
CA ILE A 90 -14.62 -17.04 8.01
C ILE A 90 -16.15 -17.23 8.01
N GLN A 91 -16.92 -16.17 7.74
CA GLN A 91 -18.37 -16.27 7.65
C GLN A 91 -18.81 -17.16 6.48
N HIS A 92 -18.14 -17.07 5.33
CA HIS A 92 -18.37 -17.96 4.20
C HIS A 92 -18.03 -19.42 4.54
N HIS A 93 -16.86 -19.67 5.15
CA HIS A 93 -16.46 -21.01 5.59
C HIS A 93 -17.48 -21.62 6.58
N ASN A 94 -18.03 -20.80 7.48
CA ASN A 94 -19.08 -21.21 8.42
C ASN A 94 -20.48 -21.31 7.78
N LYS A 95 -20.58 -21.28 6.44
CA LYS A 95 -21.82 -21.33 5.65
C LYS A 95 -22.84 -20.24 6.02
N ARG A 96 -22.37 -19.13 6.59
CA ARG A 96 -23.20 -17.95 6.90
C ARG A 96 -23.32 -16.98 5.73
N LEU A 97 -22.45 -17.12 4.72
CA LEU A 97 -22.49 -16.36 3.47
C LEU A 97 -22.49 -17.33 2.30
N SER A 98 -23.31 -17.04 1.28
CA SER A 98 -23.22 -17.70 -0.02
C SER A 98 -22.01 -17.18 -0.82
N ASP A 99 -21.67 -17.85 -1.92
CA ASP A 99 -20.66 -17.35 -2.87
C ASP A 99 -21.04 -15.97 -3.44
N SER A 100 -22.32 -15.74 -3.75
CA SER A 100 -22.79 -14.42 -4.19
C SER A 100 -22.64 -13.35 -3.12
N ASP A 101 -22.88 -13.69 -1.84
CA ASP A 101 -22.69 -12.76 -0.74
C ASP A 101 -21.22 -12.46 -0.50
N LEU A 102 -20.35 -13.48 -0.56
CA LEU A 102 -18.90 -13.33 -0.46
C LEU A 102 -18.38 -12.37 -1.53
N LEU A 103 -18.73 -12.61 -2.80
CA LEU A 103 -18.32 -11.75 -3.91
C LEU A 103 -18.79 -10.30 -3.73
N ASN A 104 -20.04 -10.10 -3.34
CA ASN A 104 -20.58 -8.76 -3.09
C ASN A 104 -19.85 -8.05 -1.95
N ARG A 105 -19.47 -8.77 -0.90
CA ARG A 105 -18.76 -8.22 0.26
C ARG A 105 -17.33 -7.86 -0.10
N VAL A 106 -16.65 -8.71 -0.86
CA VAL A 106 -15.34 -8.44 -1.46
C VAL A 106 -15.36 -7.18 -2.32
N LYS A 107 -16.35 -7.02 -3.20
CA LYS A 107 -16.53 -5.80 -4.01
C LYS A 107 -16.71 -4.55 -3.16
N LYS A 108 -17.48 -4.63 -2.07
CA LYS A 108 -17.66 -3.52 -1.13
C LYS A 108 -16.35 -3.15 -0.42
N ILE A 109 -15.60 -4.14 0.05
CA ILE A 109 -14.29 -3.95 0.68
C ILE A 109 -13.34 -3.23 -0.30
N ARG A 110 -13.31 -3.64 -1.56
CA ARG A 110 -12.55 -2.95 -2.62
C ARG A 110 -13.02 -1.50 -2.83
N ALA A 111 -14.33 -1.28 -2.91
CA ALA A 111 -14.87 0.06 -3.13
C ALA A 111 -14.49 1.01 -1.97
N GLU A 112 -14.58 0.54 -0.73
CA GLU A 112 -14.08 1.28 0.44
C GLU A 112 -12.58 1.55 0.35
N PHE A 113 -11.80 0.56 -0.09
CA PHE A 113 -10.36 0.71 -0.30
C PHE A 113 -10.05 1.82 -1.31
N LYS A 114 -10.77 1.85 -2.44
CA LYS A 114 -10.58 2.84 -3.51
C LYS A 114 -11.06 4.23 -3.10
N ASN A 115 -12.17 4.35 -2.37
CA ASN A 115 -12.68 5.64 -1.90
C ASN A 115 -11.71 6.33 -0.92
N ASP A 116 -10.91 5.54 -0.20
CA ASP A 116 -9.84 6.04 0.68
C ASP A 116 -8.59 6.50 -0.10
N VAL A 117 -8.55 6.36 -1.43
CA VAL A 117 -7.42 6.70 -2.30
C VAL A 117 -7.86 7.73 -3.35
N PRO A 118 -7.28 8.95 -3.37
CA PRO A 118 -7.53 9.93 -4.42
C PRO A 118 -7.17 9.38 -5.80
N SER A 119 -8.00 9.68 -6.79
CA SER A 119 -7.82 9.23 -8.19
C SER A 119 -6.55 9.76 -8.85
N GLU A 120 -6.01 10.86 -8.33
CA GLU A 120 -4.76 11.50 -8.76
C GLU A 120 -3.53 10.66 -8.38
N LEU A 121 -3.67 9.76 -7.41
CA LEU A 121 -2.60 8.85 -7.02
C LEU A 121 -2.63 7.63 -7.94
N SER A 122 -1.48 7.28 -8.49
CA SER A 122 -1.32 6.03 -9.25
C SER A 122 -1.68 4.81 -8.40
N THR A 123 -1.84 3.65 -9.04
CA THR A 123 -2.02 2.36 -8.34
C THR A 123 -0.78 1.88 -7.57
N ASN A 124 0.27 2.70 -7.49
CA ASN A 124 1.49 2.43 -6.74
C ASN A 124 1.22 2.43 -5.22
N LYS A 125 1.50 1.29 -4.58
CA LYS A 125 1.24 1.05 -3.16
C LYS A 125 2.02 2.02 -2.25
N THR A 126 3.24 2.36 -2.64
CA THR A 126 4.13 3.27 -1.89
C THR A 126 3.61 4.72 -1.88
N ILE A 127 3.16 5.25 -3.02
CA ILE A 127 2.57 6.60 -3.09
C ILE A 127 1.33 6.69 -2.18
N ILE A 128 0.47 5.66 -2.23
CA ILE A 128 -0.76 5.61 -1.42
C ILE A 128 -0.44 5.59 0.08
N ALA A 129 0.58 4.84 0.49
CA ALA A 129 1.02 4.80 1.88
C ALA A 129 1.54 6.17 2.36
N PHE A 130 2.33 6.87 1.53
CA PHE A 130 2.77 8.23 1.85
C PHE A 130 1.59 9.19 1.97
N TYR A 131 0.61 9.11 1.06
CA TYR A 131 -0.60 9.92 1.13
C TYR A 131 -1.35 9.71 2.45
N ARG A 132 -1.60 8.46 2.84
CA ARG A 132 -2.32 8.16 4.08
C ARG A 132 -1.57 8.63 5.30
N LYS A 133 -0.24 8.47 5.31
CA LYS A 133 0.60 8.98 6.38
C LYS A 133 0.55 10.51 6.46
N ALA A 134 0.70 11.20 5.33
CA ALA A 134 0.61 12.65 5.26
C ALA A 134 -0.77 13.15 5.70
N LEU A 135 -1.85 12.52 5.24
CA LEU A 135 -3.22 12.85 5.63
C LEU A 135 -3.41 12.67 7.15
N SER A 136 -2.99 11.54 7.73
CA SER A 136 -3.08 11.30 9.17
C SER A 136 -2.32 12.35 10.00
N PHE A 137 -1.18 12.83 9.48
CA PHE A 137 -0.40 13.89 10.11
C PHE A 137 -1.07 15.26 10.02
N LEU A 138 -1.74 15.54 8.88
CA LEU A 138 -2.42 16.80 8.62
C LEU A 138 -3.80 16.90 9.29
N GLN A 139 -4.48 15.78 9.57
CA GLN A 139 -5.81 15.72 10.21
C GLN A 139 -5.89 16.51 11.52
N ASN A 140 -4.79 16.62 12.26
CA ASN A 140 -4.72 17.36 13.52
C ASN A 140 -4.51 18.88 13.35
N ARG A 141 -4.52 19.39 12.12
CA ARG A 141 -4.30 20.81 11.79
C ARG A 141 -5.59 21.42 11.23
N LYS A 142 -5.91 22.66 11.62
CA LYS A 142 -7.10 23.39 11.13
C LYS A 142 -6.89 24.00 9.73
N ASP A 143 -6.30 23.24 8.81
CA ASP A 143 -6.01 23.71 7.46
C ASP A 143 -7.13 23.29 6.49
N GLN A 144 -7.50 24.16 5.54
CA GLN A 144 -8.64 23.89 4.65
C GLN A 144 -8.33 22.92 3.49
N ASN A 145 -7.07 22.59 3.22
CA ASN A 145 -6.69 21.79 2.05
C ASN A 145 -5.90 20.51 2.42
N GLN A 146 -6.23 19.86 3.54
CA GLN A 146 -5.48 18.70 4.04
C GLN A 146 -5.31 17.58 3.00
N ARG A 147 -6.35 17.29 2.19
CA ARG A 147 -6.32 16.24 1.18
C ARG A 147 -5.37 16.57 0.02
N GLU A 148 -5.49 17.77 -0.55
CA GLU A 148 -4.62 18.24 -1.63
C GLU A 148 -3.16 18.31 -1.17
N ASN A 149 -2.92 18.85 0.02
CA ASN A 149 -1.58 18.89 0.60
C ASN A 149 -1.01 17.48 0.83
N ALA A 150 -1.82 16.52 1.28
CA ALA A 150 -1.38 15.14 1.45
C ALA A 150 -1.05 14.47 0.11
N ILE A 151 -1.81 14.75 -0.95
CA ILE A 151 -1.53 14.26 -2.32
C ILE A 151 -0.17 14.80 -2.78
N GLN A 152 0.03 16.11 -2.68
CA GLN A 152 1.28 16.75 -3.11
C GLN A 152 2.49 16.21 -2.34
N ILE A 153 2.38 16.12 -1.00
CA ILE A 153 3.44 15.56 -0.15
C ILE A 153 3.78 14.13 -0.57
N ALA A 154 2.77 13.31 -0.89
CA ALA A 154 2.99 11.92 -1.28
C ALA A 154 3.76 11.81 -2.61
N LEU A 155 3.35 12.58 -3.62
CA LEU A 155 3.99 12.61 -4.93
C LEU A 155 5.43 13.15 -4.82
N ASP A 156 5.61 14.29 -4.16
CA ASP A 156 6.93 14.91 -3.99
C ASP A 156 7.89 13.99 -3.22
N THR A 157 7.41 13.34 -2.16
CA THR A 157 8.22 12.40 -1.37
C THR A 157 8.66 11.23 -2.23
N TYR A 158 7.74 10.65 -3.01
CA TYR A 158 8.03 9.55 -3.91
C TYR A 158 9.07 9.96 -4.97
N ASP A 159 8.91 11.12 -5.60
CA ASP A 159 9.84 11.63 -6.61
C ASP A 159 11.22 11.96 -6.04
N ILE A 160 11.29 12.60 -4.87
CA ILE A 160 12.56 12.87 -4.16
C ILE A 160 13.28 11.56 -3.87
N ILE A 161 12.55 10.56 -3.34
CA ILE A 161 13.12 9.25 -3.05
C ILE A 161 13.64 8.62 -4.33
N LYS A 162 12.84 8.56 -5.40
CA LYS A 162 13.23 8.01 -6.70
C LYS A 162 14.50 8.63 -7.26
N GLN A 163 14.67 9.94 -7.13
CA GLN A 163 15.86 10.67 -7.57
C GLN A 163 17.10 10.40 -6.70
N LYS A 164 16.90 10.08 -5.42
CA LYS A 164 17.97 9.80 -4.45
C LYS A 164 18.37 8.34 -4.40
N ILE A 165 17.52 7.43 -4.90
CA ILE A 165 17.90 6.03 -5.14
C ILE A 165 18.98 6.03 -6.21
N ILE A 166 20.19 5.64 -5.82
CA ILE A 166 21.27 5.38 -6.77
C ILE A 166 20.90 4.12 -7.56
N VAL A 167 20.30 4.31 -8.73
CA VAL A 167 20.11 3.23 -9.70
C VAL A 167 21.50 2.84 -10.22
N HIS A 168 21.84 1.55 -10.14
CA HIS A 168 23.11 0.90 -10.52
C HIS A 168 24.25 0.85 -9.49
N TRP A 169 24.05 0.20 -8.35
CA TRP A 169 25.19 -0.20 -7.48
C TRP A 169 26.16 -1.20 -8.15
N THR A 170 25.75 -1.89 -9.22
CA THR A 170 26.59 -2.83 -9.98
C THR A 170 27.37 -2.21 -11.15
N LYS A 171 27.07 -0.99 -11.58
CA LYS A 171 27.76 -0.33 -12.73
C LYS A 171 28.41 1.01 -12.42
N ASN A 172 28.25 1.55 -11.21
CA ASN A 172 28.81 2.85 -10.88
C ASN A 172 30.19 2.69 -10.22
N THR A 173 31.24 2.71 -11.04
CA THR A 173 32.64 2.85 -10.56
C THR A 173 32.93 4.24 -9.97
N SER A 174 31.98 5.19 -10.03
CA SER A 174 32.17 6.56 -9.57
C SER A 174 31.91 6.77 -8.06
N ILE A 175 31.19 5.86 -7.38
CA ILE A 175 30.89 6.00 -5.93
C ILE A 175 32.08 5.67 -5.03
N LEU A 176 33.16 5.10 -5.58
CA LEU A 176 34.41 4.89 -4.84
C LEU A 176 35.28 6.16 -4.76
N ASN A 177 35.04 7.17 -5.60
CA ASN A 177 35.90 8.36 -5.66
C ASN A 177 35.38 9.57 -4.87
N GLU A 178 34.14 9.57 -4.38
CA GLU A 178 33.63 10.64 -3.49
C GLU A 178 33.95 10.40 -2.00
N LYS A 179 34.52 9.25 -1.64
CA LYS A 179 35.00 8.98 -0.26
C LYS A 179 36.47 9.35 -0.04
N PHE A 180 37.17 9.90 -1.04
CA PHE A 180 38.60 10.20 -0.98
C PHE A 180 38.98 11.64 -1.38
N ASN A 181 38.08 12.62 -1.27
CA ASN A 181 38.44 14.04 -1.23
C ASN A 181 37.70 14.77 -0.12
#